data_AF-A0A182TPQ1-F1
#
_entry.id   AF-A0A182TPQ1-F1
#
_cell.length_a   1.000
_cell.length_b   1.000
_cell.length_c   1.000
_cell.angle_alpha   90.00
_cell.angle_beta   90.00
_cell.angle_gamma   90.00
#
_symmetry.space_group_name_H-M   'P 1'
#
loop_
_entity.id
_entity.type
_entity.pdbx_description
1 polymer ?
#
loop_
_entity_poly.entity_id
_entity_poly.type
_entity_poly.pdbx_seq_one_letter_code
_entity_poly.pdbx_strand_id
1 'polypeptide(L)'
;LSVRERFFSQLSQLLACDWLLEARTALWEIEKDMRYNQQLHQTVPGQILAAFQADLNLLRMVTSKFPNAQSRVFLYEAVCRLMAGAAPGPTQQLLDRSLRQRNSRSSLICGKDRSAQLAGGRERAAALYVACKHLPAPCLSSPGERAGMLEEAAKTLEKIGDKKRLQQCYQLMKSLGSGSVTN
;
A
#
# COMPACT_ATOMS: atom_id res chain seq x y z
N LEU A 1 26.06 1.57 23.91
CA LEU A 1 25.34 0.82 22.85
C LEU A 1 26.18 0.78 21.58
N SER A 2 26.57 -0.43 21.17
CA SER A 2 27.27 -0.68 19.92
C SER A 2 26.45 -0.16 18.72
N VAL A 3 27.11 0.25 17.64
CA VAL A 3 26.45 0.69 16.39
C VAL A 3 25.48 -0.39 15.88
N ARG A 4 25.85 -1.66 16.04
CA ARG A 4 25.04 -2.81 15.65
C ARG A 4 23.75 -2.95 16.48
N GLU A 5 23.80 -2.67 17.78
CA GLU A 5 22.62 -2.71 18.65
C GLU A 5 21.63 -1.59 18.31
N ARG A 6 22.15 -0.39 18.02
CA ARG A 6 21.33 0.75 17.57
C ARG A 6 20.64 0.46 16.25
N PHE A 7 21.34 -0.16 15.30
CA PHE A 7 20.75 -0.55 14.01
C PHE A 7 19.66 -1.62 14.18
N PHE A 8 19.89 -2.64 14.99
CA PHE A 8 18.90 -3.68 15.27
C PHE A 8 17.64 -3.11 15.93
N SER A 9 17.79 -2.23 16.92
CA SER A 9 16.68 -1.55 17.58
C SER A 9 15.86 -0.69 16.61
N GLN A 10 16.49 -0.03 15.64
CA GLN A 10 15.78 0.78 14.67
C GLN A 10 15.03 -0.07 13.63
N LEU A 11 15.58 -1.21 13.23
CA LEU A 11 14.88 -2.16 12.36
C LEU A 11 13.69 -2.82 13.04
N SER A 12 13.80 -3.15 14.33
CA SER A 12 12.67 -3.70 15.09
C SER A 12 11.54 -2.67 15.25
N GLN A 13 11.88 -1.40 15.50
CA GLN A 13 10.91 -0.31 15.50
C GLN A 13 10.22 -0.15 14.13
N LEU A 14 10.98 -0.21 13.03
CA LEU A 14 10.43 -0.13 11.68
C LEU A 14 9.44 -1.26 11.41
N LEU A 15 9.81 -2.50 11.76
CA LEU A 15 8.96 -3.68 11.60
C LEU A 15 7.68 -3.56 12.44
N ALA A 16 7.80 -3.14 13.71
CA ALA A 16 6.65 -2.97 14.60
C ALA A 16 5.66 -1.91 14.08
N CYS A 17 6.17 -0.74 13.64
CA CYS A 17 5.31 0.31 13.07
C CYS A 17 4.60 -0.18 11.80
N ASP A 18 5.32 -0.88 10.92
CA ASP A 18 4.79 -1.42 9.67
C ASP A 18 3.68 -2.45 9.93
N TRP A 19 3.89 -3.38 10.86
CA TRP A 19 2.86 -4.36 11.24
C TRP A 19 1.64 -3.74 11.89
N LEU A 20 1.81 -2.73 12.75
CA LEU A 20 0.68 -2.04 13.37
C LEU A 20 -0.18 -1.33 12.31
N LEU A 21 0.44 -0.60 11.41
CA LEU A 21 -0.27 0.09 10.32
C LEU A 21 -0.93 -0.90 9.36
N GLU A 22 -0.26 -2.01 9.03
CA GLU A 22 -0.82 -3.08 8.22
C GLU A 22 -2.05 -3.72 8.89
N ALA A 23 -1.97 -4.04 10.18
CA ALA A 23 -3.06 -4.63 10.93
C ALA A 23 -4.28 -3.69 11.01
N ARG A 24 -4.06 -2.39 11.29
CA ARG A 24 -5.14 -1.39 11.29
C ARG A 24 -5.76 -1.21 9.92
N THR A 25 -4.95 -1.25 8.86
CA THR A 25 -5.44 -1.20 7.48
C THR A 25 -6.35 -2.39 7.18
N ALA A 26 -5.91 -3.60 7.53
CA ALA A 26 -6.69 -4.81 7.31
C ALA A 26 -8.01 -4.81 8.11
N LEU A 27 -7.98 -4.39 9.38
CA LEU A 27 -9.20 -4.26 10.20
C LEU A 27 -10.18 -3.25 9.61
N TRP A 28 -9.67 -2.09 9.18
CA TRP A 28 -10.49 -1.09 8.49
C TRP A 28 -11.13 -1.65 7.22
N GLU A 29 -10.39 -2.39 6.39
CA GLU A 29 -10.95 -3.01 5.18
C GLU A 29 -12.06 -4.02 5.51
N ILE A 30 -11.86 -4.88 6.52
CA ILE A 30 -12.86 -5.86 6.95
C ILE A 30 -14.14 -5.15 7.42
N GLU A 31 -14.00 -4.14 8.29
CA GLU A 31 -15.14 -3.37 8.77
C GLU A 31 -15.85 -2.63 7.63
N LYS A 32 -15.08 -2.04 6.70
CA LYS A 32 -15.62 -1.34 5.54
C LYS A 32 -16.44 -2.27 4.66
N ASP A 33 -15.94 -3.47 4.38
CA ASP A 33 -16.63 -4.45 3.54
C ASP A 33 -17.91 -4.97 4.23
N MET A 34 -17.88 -5.18 5.56
CA MET A 34 -19.09 -5.50 6.34
C MET A 34 -20.14 -4.38 6.30
N ARG A 35 -19.72 -3.12 6.47
CA ARG A 35 -20.61 -1.95 6.44
C ARG A 35 -21.20 -1.71 5.04
N TYR A 36 -20.42 -1.94 3.99
CA TYR A 36 -20.88 -1.86 2.61
C TYR A 36 -22.05 -2.83 2.35
N ASN A 37 -21.93 -4.07 2.83
CA ASN A 37 -23.02 -5.05 2.74
C ASN A 37 -24.27 -4.64 3.54
N GLN A 38 -24.12 -3.79 4.56
CA GLN A 38 -25.22 -3.24 5.36
C GLN A 38 -25.72 -1.88 4.84
N GLN A 39 -25.21 -1.39 3.70
CA GLN A 39 -25.50 -0.07 3.11
C GLN A 39 -25.17 1.14 4.01
N LEU A 40 -24.33 0.94 5.04
CA LEU A 40 -23.94 2.00 5.97
C LEU A 40 -22.65 2.68 5.48
N HIS A 41 -22.78 3.89 4.93
CA HIS A 41 -21.65 4.72 4.53
C HIS A 41 -21.20 5.60 5.69
N GLN A 42 -20.31 5.08 6.54
CA GLN A 42 -19.75 5.83 7.66
C GLN A 42 -18.23 5.91 7.56
N THR A 43 -17.71 7.13 7.71
CA THR A 43 -16.27 7.39 7.84
C THR A 43 -15.71 6.74 9.11
N VAL A 44 -14.40 6.49 9.13
CA VAL A 44 -13.75 5.91 10.30
C VAL A 44 -13.88 6.89 11.49
N PRO A 45 -14.22 6.41 12.71
CA PRO A 45 -14.26 7.25 13.91
C PRO A 45 -12.95 8.02 14.15
N GLY A 46 -13.06 9.28 14.58
CA GLY A 46 -11.91 10.18 14.76
C GLY A 46 -10.81 9.62 15.70
N GLN A 47 -11.19 8.90 16.75
CA GLN A 47 -10.25 8.25 17.67
C GLN A 47 -9.38 7.18 16.98
N ILE A 48 -9.96 6.42 16.04
CA ILE A 48 -9.24 5.38 15.29
C ILE A 48 -8.30 6.03 14.28
N LEU A 49 -8.77 7.10 13.61
CA LEU A 49 -7.93 7.90 12.72
C LEU A 49 -6.74 8.55 13.45
N ALA A 50 -6.98 9.12 14.64
CA ALA A 50 -5.93 9.72 15.45
C ALA A 50 -4.87 8.68 15.87
N ALA A 51 -5.29 7.48 16.27
CA ALA A 51 -4.37 6.39 16.59
C ALA A 51 -3.55 5.95 15.36
N PHE A 52 -4.19 5.83 14.18
CA PHE A 52 -3.49 5.52 12.93
C PHE A 52 -2.46 6.60 12.57
N GLN A 53 -2.82 7.89 12.73
CA GLN A 53 -1.90 9.01 12.47
C GLN A 53 -0.72 9.05 13.44
N ALA A 54 -0.94 8.69 14.72
CA ALA A 54 0.13 8.56 15.69
C ALA A 54 1.14 7.48 15.25
N ASP A 55 0.67 6.29 14.86
CA ASP A 55 1.51 5.21 14.35
C ASP A 55 2.25 5.62 13.06
N LEU A 56 1.60 6.37 12.17
CA LEU A 56 2.22 6.93 10.96
C LEU A 56 3.32 7.94 11.29
N ASN A 57 3.15 8.76 12.32
CA ASN A 57 4.19 9.69 12.78
C ASN A 57 5.40 8.94 13.34
N LEU A 58 5.18 7.85 14.07
CA LEU A 58 6.28 6.97 14.51
C LEU A 58 7.02 6.39 13.30
N LEU A 59 6.30 5.92 12.28
CA LEU A 59 6.90 5.42 11.05
C LEU A 59 7.74 6.50 10.35
N ARG A 60 7.26 7.75 10.25
CA ARG A 60 8.03 8.87 9.69
C ARG A 60 9.35 9.11 10.42
N MET A 61 9.31 9.09 11.76
CA MET A 61 10.51 9.25 12.57
C MET A 61 11.52 8.12 12.34
N VAL A 62 11.07 6.86 12.29
CA VAL A 62 11.97 5.72 12.08
C VAL A 62 12.53 5.73 10.65
N THR A 63 11.69 5.96 9.64
CA THR A 63 12.09 5.95 8.22
C THR A 63 13.00 7.11 7.83
N SER A 64 13.05 8.20 8.60
CA SER A 64 14.06 9.26 8.42
C SER A 64 15.51 8.72 8.42
N LYS A 65 15.73 7.59 9.11
CA LYS A 65 17.02 6.90 9.22
C LYS A 65 17.21 5.82 8.14
N PHE A 66 16.15 5.50 7.39
CA PHE A 66 16.12 4.46 6.36
C PHE A 66 15.48 4.99 5.08
N PRO A 67 16.27 5.62 4.19
CA PRO A 67 15.74 6.21 2.94
C PRO A 67 14.95 5.20 2.10
N ASN A 68 15.34 3.92 2.12
CA ASN A 68 14.69 2.85 1.36
C ASN A 68 13.29 2.46 1.88
N ALA A 69 12.85 2.99 3.03
CA ALA A 69 11.56 2.67 3.66
C ALA A 69 10.53 3.80 3.54
N GLN A 70 10.87 4.92 2.88
CA GLN A 70 9.97 6.07 2.71
C GLN A 70 8.72 5.72 1.89
N SER A 71 8.78 4.75 0.99
CA SER A 71 7.62 4.28 0.21
C SER A 71 6.48 3.81 1.11
N ARG A 72 6.79 3.29 2.30
CA ARG A 72 5.80 2.89 3.32
C ARG A 72 5.06 4.09 3.90
N VAL A 73 5.76 5.21 4.12
CA VAL A 73 5.14 6.45 4.63
C VAL A 73 4.08 6.92 3.63
N PHE A 74 4.42 7.00 2.35
CA PHE A 74 3.46 7.42 1.32
C PHE A 74 2.28 6.47 1.20
N LEU A 75 2.52 5.16 1.29
CA LEU A 75 1.47 4.14 1.26
C LEU A 75 0.48 4.33 2.43
N TYR A 76 0.98 4.39 3.67
CA TYR A 76 0.09 4.50 4.83
C TYR A 76 -0.52 5.89 4.98
N GLU A 77 0.13 6.94 4.47
CA GLU A 77 -0.51 8.25 4.36
C GLU A 77 -1.70 8.22 3.39
N ALA A 78 -1.56 7.52 2.25
CA ALA A 78 -2.66 7.30 1.33
C ALA A 78 -3.80 6.50 2.00
N VAL A 79 -3.47 5.43 2.73
CA VAL A 79 -4.47 4.66 3.49
C VAL A 79 -5.18 5.54 4.53
N CYS A 80 -4.45 6.36 5.29
CA CYS A 80 -5.06 7.26 6.28
C CYS A 80 -6.06 8.23 5.64
N ARG A 81 -5.72 8.77 4.46
CA ARG A 81 -6.62 9.61 3.67
C ARG A 81 -7.87 8.85 3.22
N LEU A 82 -7.72 7.60 2.78
CA LEU A 82 -8.86 6.74 2.41
C LEU A 82 -9.77 6.45 3.62
N MET A 83 -9.19 6.15 4.78
CA MET A 83 -9.93 5.94 6.03
C MET A 83 -10.73 7.20 6.43
N ALA A 84 -10.17 8.38 6.19
CA ALA A 84 -10.82 9.67 6.46
C ALA A 84 -11.84 10.08 5.39
N GLY A 85 -12.02 9.31 4.31
CA GLY A 85 -12.89 9.68 3.19
C GLY A 85 -12.41 10.91 2.41
N ALA A 86 -11.10 11.19 2.42
CA ALA A 86 -10.53 12.36 1.76
C ALA A 86 -10.55 12.23 0.23
N ALA A 87 -10.42 13.36 -0.47
CA ALA A 87 -10.44 13.41 -1.92
C ALA A 87 -9.39 12.47 -2.58
N PRO A 88 -9.75 11.79 -3.70
CA PRO A 88 -8.96 10.72 -4.29
C PRO A 88 -7.71 11.20 -5.04
N GLY A 89 -7.71 12.41 -5.61
CA GLY A 89 -6.57 12.94 -6.38
C GLY A 89 -5.25 13.01 -5.59
N PRO A 90 -5.20 13.67 -4.41
CA PRO A 90 -3.99 13.68 -3.60
C PRO A 90 -3.60 12.29 -3.05
N THR A 91 -4.60 11.41 -2.84
CA THR A 91 -4.35 10.02 -2.43
C THR A 91 -3.63 9.24 -3.54
N GLN A 92 -4.05 9.42 -4.81
CA GLN A 92 -3.36 8.85 -5.97
C GLN A 92 -1.91 9.32 -6.06
N GLN A 93 -1.65 10.63 -5.87
CA GLN A 93 -0.28 11.17 -5.92
C GLN A 93 0.65 10.53 -4.88
N LEU A 94 0.14 10.22 -3.69
CA LEU A 94 0.90 9.51 -2.65
C LEU A 94 1.21 8.07 -3.09
N LEU A 95 0.25 7.36 -3.65
CA LEU A 95 0.46 6.01 -4.18
C LEU A 95 1.48 6.03 -5.32
N ASP A 96 1.40 6.99 -6.25
CA ASP A 96 2.39 7.18 -7.32
C ASP A 96 3.79 7.43 -6.76
N ARG A 97 3.93 8.22 -5.70
CA ARG A 97 5.22 8.44 -5.03
C ARG A 97 5.77 7.16 -4.41
N SER A 98 4.91 6.33 -3.81
CA SER A 98 5.30 5.01 -3.29
C SER A 98 5.89 4.12 -4.39
N LEU A 99 5.33 4.18 -5.61
CA LEU A 99 5.81 3.44 -6.78
C LEU A 99 7.11 3.99 -7.37
N ARG A 100 7.23 5.33 -7.47
CA ARG A 100 8.36 6.03 -8.13
C ARG A 100 9.69 5.85 -7.39
N GLN A 101 9.66 5.75 -6.06
CA GLN A 101 10.88 5.70 -5.25
C GLN A 101 11.83 4.54 -5.60
N ARG A 102 11.36 3.54 -6.35
CA ARG A 102 12.17 2.40 -6.81
C ARG A 102 12.46 2.37 -8.30
N ASN A 103 11.58 2.94 -9.12
CA ASN A 103 11.83 3.05 -10.56
C ASN A 103 13.05 3.96 -10.85
N SER A 104 13.37 4.92 -9.98
CA SER A 104 14.54 5.79 -10.13
C SER A 104 15.90 5.08 -10.02
N ARG A 105 15.96 3.86 -9.46
CA ARG A 105 17.19 3.06 -9.38
C ARG A 105 17.31 2.01 -10.48
N SER A 106 16.26 1.76 -11.26
CA SER A 106 16.35 0.98 -12.50
C SER A 106 16.59 1.91 -13.68
N SER A 107 17.76 2.57 -13.73
CA SER A 107 18.19 3.13 -15.01
C SER A 107 18.47 1.98 -15.97
N LEU A 108 18.03 2.11 -17.22
CA LEU A 108 18.12 1.11 -18.28
C LEU A 108 19.56 0.69 -18.65
N ILE A 109 20.57 1.19 -17.93
CA ILE A 109 22.00 1.02 -18.22
C ILE A 109 22.69 0.09 -17.21
N CYS A 110 22.10 -0.24 -16.06
CA CYS A 110 22.68 -1.20 -15.13
C CYS A 110 21.91 -2.52 -15.17
N GLY A 111 22.36 -3.42 -16.04
CA GLY A 111 21.90 -4.80 -16.06
C GLY A 111 22.19 -5.50 -14.74
N LYS A 112 21.18 -6.24 -14.26
CA LYS A 112 21.34 -7.41 -13.36
C LYS A 112 21.63 -7.08 -11.89
N ASP A 113 20.63 -6.58 -11.18
CA ASP A 113 20.53 -6.81 -9.74
C ASP A 113 19.12 -7.28 -9.34
N ARG A 114 18.87 -8.58 -9.50
CA ARG A 114 17.58 -9.20 -9.15
C ARG A 114 17.30 -9.17 -7.63
N SER A 115 18.31 -8.85 -6.81
CA SER A 115 18.21 -8.77 -5.35
C SER A 115 17.54 -7.48 -4.87
N ALA A 116 17.78 -6.35 -5.55
CA ALA A 116 17.17 -5.05 -5.25
C ALA A 116 15.65 -5.01 -5.54
N GLN A 117 15.19 -5.91 -6.42
CA GLN A 117 13.78 -6.08 -6.77
C GLN A 117 12.99 -6.87 -5.69
N LEU A 118 13.68 -7.59 -4.79
CA LEU A 118 13.08 -8.41 -3.72
C LEU A 118 12.94 -7.64 -2.40
N ALA A 119 14.00 -6.96 -1.95
CA ALA A 119 13.86 -5.96 -0.90
C ALA A 119 12.87 -4.96 -1.46
N GLY A 120 11.68 -4.78 -0.86
CA GLY A 120 10.62 -3.81 -1.17
C GLY A 120 9.64 -4.05 -2.33
N GLY A 121 9.53 -5.29 -2.83
CA GLY A 121 8.44 -5.66 -3.75
C GLY A 121 7.06 -5.62 -3.07
N ARG A 122 7.01 -5.87 -1.75
CA ARG A 122 5.78 -5.92 -0.96
C ARG A 122 5.03 -4.58 -0.95
N GLU A 123 5.72 -3.48 -0.74
CA GLU A 123 5.15 -2.14 -0.65
C GLU A 123 4.62 -1.69 -2.01
N ARG A 124 5.34 -2.02 -3.09
CA ARG A 124 4.91 -1.75 -4.46
C ARG A 124 3.61 -2.48 -4.78
N ALA A 125 3.55 -3.79 -4.50
CA ALA A 125 2.34 -4.57 -4.68
C ALA A 125 1.17 -4.05 -3.82
N ALA A 126 1.45 -3.63 -2.59
CA ALA A 126 0.45 -3.03 -1.71
C ALA A 126 -0.08 -1.70 -2.27
N ALA A 127 0.79 -0.82 -2.78
CA ALA A 127 0.38 0.45 -3.37
C ALA A 127 -0.50 0.26 -4.62
N LEU A 128 -0.11 -0.67 -5.50
CA LEU A 128 -0.91 -1.04 -6.67
C LEU A 128 -2.28 -1.60 -6.26
N TYR A 129 -2.31 -2.52 -5.29
CA TYR A 129 -3.55 -3.10 -4.77
C TYR A 129 -4.48 -2.03 -4.17
N VAL A 130 -3.95 -1.17 -3.28
CA VAL A 130 -4.70 -0.09 -2.64
C VAL A 130 -5.26 0.89 -3.67
N ALA A 131 -4.47 1.27 -4.69
CA ALA A 131 -4.93 2.12 -5.78
C ALA A 131 -6.12 1.49 -6.50
N CYS A 132 -5.99 0.24 -6.94
CA CYS A 132 -7.03 -0.45 -7.69
C CYS A 132 -8.30 -0.71 -6.87
N LYS A 133 -8.17 -1.02 -5.58
CA LYS A 133 -9.29 -1.35 -4.69
C LYS A 133 -10.09 -0.13 -4.25
N HIS A 134 -9.44 1.02 -4.07
CA HIS A 134 -10.04 2.13 -3.32
C HIS A 134 -10.16 3.44 -4.09
N LEU A 135 -9.36 3.66 -5.14
CA LEU A 135 -9.54 4.86 -5.97
C LEU A 135 -10.69 4.65 -6.96
N PRO A 136 -11.48 5.70 -7.25
CA PRO A 136 -12.53 5.62 -8.26
C PRO A 136 -11.94 5.47 -9.67
N ALA A 137 -12.73 4.93 -10.61
CA ALA A 137 -12.25 4.62 -11.95
C ALA A 137 -11.66 5.83 -12.70
N PRO A 138 -12.22 7.05 -12.62
CA PRO A 138 -11.68 8.22 -13.31
C PRO A 138 -10.31 8.69 -12.81
N CYS A 139 -9.89 8.29 -11.61
CA CYS A 139 -8.54 8.58 -11.14
C CYS A 139 -7.48 7.72 -11.85
N LEU A 140 -7.89 6.64 -12.49
CA LEU A 140 -7.00 5.77 -13.22
C LEU A 140 -7.11 6.12 -14.71
N SER A 141 -5.97 6.49 -15.26
CA SER A 141 -5.75 7.18 -16.53
C SER A 141 -6.33 6.47 -17.75
N SER A 142 -6.51 5.14 -17.74
CA SER A 142 -7.09 4.42 -18.88
C SER A 142 -7.92 3.18 -18.53
N PRO A 143 -8.91 2.82 -19.39
CA PRO A 143 -9.54 1.50 -19.36
C PRO A 143 -8.48 0.39 -19.43
N GLY A 144 -8.55 -0.59 -18.53
CA GLY A 144 -7.57 -1.67 -18.45
C GLY A 144 -6.32 -1.38 -17.61
N GLU A 145 -6.05 -0.13 -17.23
CA GLU A 145 -4.91 0.21 -16.36
C GLU A 145 -4.96 -0.54 -15.03
N ARG A 146 -6.17 -0.64 -14.42
CA ARG A 146 -6.40 -1.45 -13.21
C ARG A 146 -5.96 -2.90 -13.37
N ALA A 147 -6.27 -3.51 -14.52
CA ALA A 147 -5.95 -4.91 -14.77
C ALA A 147 -4.44 -5.09 -14.83
N GLY A 148 -3.74 -4.22 -15.57
CA GLY A 148 -2.27 -4.23 -15.65
C GLY A 148 -1.60 -3.99 -14.30
N MET A 149 -2.09 -3.02 -13.52
CA MET A 149 -1.60 -2.75 -12.16
C MET A 149 -1.79 -3.95 -11.21
N LEU A 150 -2.95 -4.63 -11.27
CA LEU A 150 -3.20 -5.81 -10.45
C LEU A 150 -2.38 -7.03 -10.91
N GLU A 151 -2.18 -7.19 -12.22
CA GLU A 151 -1.30 -8.24 -12.76
C GLU A 151 0.15 -8.03 -12.30
N GLU A 152 0.64 -6.79 -12.33
CA GLU A 152 1.97 -6.44 -11.83
C GLU A 152 2.09 -6.71 -10.31
N ALA A 153 1.06 -6.36 -9.53
CA ALA A 153 1.00 -6.65 -8.11
C ALA A 153 1.05 -8.17 -7.86
N ALA A 154 0.25 -8.96 -8.58
CA ALA A 154 0.22 -10.41 -8.47
C ALA A 154 1.57 -11.06 -8.80
N LYS A 155 2.21 -10.68 -9.91
CA LYS A 155 3.55 -11.15 -10.28
C LYS A 155 4.58 -10.85 -9.18
N THR A 156 4.49 -9.67 -8.57
CA THR A 156 5.37 -9.28 -7.48
C THR A 156 5.14 -10.12 -6.22
N LEU A 157 3.87 -10.35 -5.85
CA LEU A 157 3.47 -11.15 -4.69
C LEU A 157 3.85 -12.62 -4.85
N GLU A 158 3.69 -13.19 -6.05
CA GLU A 158 4.13 -14.54 -6.38
C GLU A 158 5.64 -14.69 -6.23
N LYS A 159 6.42 -13.75 -6.76
CA LYS A 159 7.88 -13.74 -6.66
C LYS A 159 8.38 -13.71 -5.20
N ILE A 160 7.68 -13.00 -4.31
CA ILE A 160 8.03 -12.92 -2.88
C ILE A 160 7.37 -14.00 -2.02
N GLY A 161 6.51 -14.85 -2.59
CA GLY A 161 5.83 -15.94 -1.91
C GLY A 161 4.65 -15.52 -1.00
N ASP A 162 4.10 -14.31 -1.17
CA ASP A 162 2.96 -13.83 -0.37
C ASP A 162 1.64 -14.36 -0.93
N LYS A 163 1.35 -15.62 -0.61
CA LYS A 163 0.17 -16.35 -1.13
C LYS A 163 -1.15 -15.71 -0.72
N LYS A 164 -1.23 -15.13 0.49
CA LYS A 164 -2.47 -14.53 1.01
C LYS A 164 -2.83 -13.29 0.20
N ARG A 165 -1.90 -12.35 0.05
CA ARG A 165 -2.16 -11.14 -0.74
C ARG A 165 -2.33 -11.44 -2.22
N LEU A 166 -1.63 -12.46 -2.74
CA LEU A 166 -1.80 -12.92 -4.12
C LEU A 166 -3.25 -13.35 -4.39
N GLN A 167 -3.84 -14.13 -3.49
CA GLN A 167 -5.25 -14.52 -3.59
C GLN A 167 -6.20 -13.31 -3.56
N GLN A 168 -5.93 -12.33 -2.69
CA GLN A 168 -6.72 -11.09 -2.62
C GLN A 168 -6.63 -10.29 -3.93
N CYS A 169 -5.45 -10.23 -4.57
CA CYS A 169 -5.27 -9.63 -5.90
C CYS A 169 -6.16 -10.33 -6.94
N TYR A 170 -6.14 -11.66 -7.01
CA TYR A 170 -6.96 -12.40 -7.97
C TYR A 170 -8.47 -12.24 -7.71
N GLN A 171 -8.90 -12.18 -6.45
CA GLN A 171 -10.29 -11.91 -6.11
C GLN A 171 -10.74 -10.53 -6.60
N LEU A 172 -9.90 -9.52 -6.40
CA LEU A 172 -10.16 -8.16 -6.86
C LEU A 172 -10.19 -8.06 -8.40
N MET A 173 -9.30 -8.76 -9.10
CA MET A 173 -9.35 -8.83 -10.57
C MET A 173 -10.68 -9.42 -11.07
N LYS A 174 -11.17 -10.49 -10.43
CA LYS A 174 -12.45 -11.13 -10.78
C LYS A 174 -13.65 -10.20 -10.53
N SER A 175 -13.68 -9.50 -9.39
CA SER A 175 -14.79 -8.61 -9.07
C SER A 175 -14.87 -7.41 -10.02
N LEU A 176 -13.73 -6.90 -10.49
CA LEU A 176 -13.67 -5.81 -11.46
C LEU A 176 -14.07 -6.27 -12.88
N GLY A 177 -13.72 -7.50 -13.28
CA GLY A 177 -14.11 -8.06 -14.57
C GLY A 177 -15.61 -8.34 -14.70
N SER A 178 -16.28 -8.67 -13.58
CA SER A 178 -17.73 -8.91 -13.54
C SER A 178 -18.57 -7.62 -13.60
N GLY A 179 -17.98 -6.45 -13.38
CA GLY A 179 -18.68 -5.16 -13.34
C GLY A 179 -18.63 -4.34 -14.63
N SER A 180 -18.01 -4.86 -15.71
CA SER A 180 -17.84 -4.12 -16.97
C SER A 180 -19.01 -4.27 -17.96
N VAL A 181 -20.13 -4.88 -17.56
CA VAL A 181 -21.35 -4.98 -18.38
C VAL A 181 -22.48 -4.21 -17.69
N THR A 182 -22.48 -2.89 -17.80
CA THR A 182 -23.65 -1.98 -17.83
C THR A 182 -23.18 -0.54 -17.65
N ASN A 183 -23.06 0.17 -18.76
CA ASN A 183 -23.53 1.55 -18.98
C ASN A 183 -23.37 1.85 -20.47
#